data_AF-P44189-F1
#
_entry.id   AF-P44189-F1
#
_cell.length_a   1.000
_cell.length_b   1.000
_cell.length_c   1.000
_cell.angle_alpha   90.00
_cell.angle_beta   90.00
_cell.angle_gamma   90.00
#
_symmetry.space_group_name_H-M   'P 1'
#
loop_
_entity.id
_entity.type
_entity.pdbx_description
1 polymer ?
#
loop_
_entity_poly.entity_id
_entity_poly.type
_entity_poly.pdbx_seq_one_letter_code
_entity_poly.pdbx_strand_id
1 'polypeptide(L)'
;MGKLSILSKRKYTMKNQIQFSTFNFKDLPVRVILDPKGEFWFCGTDVCHILGYTNSRKALQDHCKQGGVTKRYTPTKSADQEMTFINEPNLYRLIIKSRKPEAEPFEAWVFEEVLPQIRKTGKYQLQPQQLALPEPEKKFSFEFTEYELQQLVWLWFAFMRGIVTFQHIEKAFKALGSNMSGDIYGQAYEYLSVYAQQTKS
;
A
#
# COMPACT_ATOMS: atom_id res chain seq x y z
N MET A 1 -12.73 20.90 -46.32
CA MET A 1 -11.28 21.12 -46.18
C MET A 1 -11.04 22.02 -44.96
N GLY A 2 -10.61 21.46 -43.84
CA GLY A 2 -10.28 22.22 -42.63
C GLY A 2 -9.39 21.36 -41.74
N LYS A 3 -8.12 21.78 -41.63
CA LYS A 3 -6.97 21.05 -41.07
C LYS A 3 -7.26 20.32 -39.75
N LEU A 4 -7.04 19.00 -39.76
CA LEU A 4 -6.71 18.21 -38.57
C LEU A 4 -5.42 18.78 -37.96
N SER A 5 -5.58 19.57 -36.90
CA SER A 5 -4.47 20.02 -36.07
C SER A 5 -3.89 18.80 -35.34
N ILE A 6 -2.68 18.44 -35.74
CA ILE A 6 -1.86 17.41 -35.13
C ILE A 6 -1.68 17.78 -33.66
N LEU A 7 -2.40 17.06 -32.79
CA LEU A 7 -2.16 17.07 -31.35
C LEU A 7 -0.71 16.63 -31.14
N SER A 8 0.14 17.62 -30.90
CA SER A 8 1.52 17.50 -30.49
C SER A 8 1.61 16.38 -29.45
N LYS A 9 2.37 15.33 -29.79
CA LYS A 9 2.80 14.27 -28.89
C LYS A 9 3.45 14.92 -27.68
N ARG A 10 2.67 15.20 -26.64
CA ARG A 10 3.16 15.37 -25.28
C ARG A 10 3.79 14.03 -24.91
N LYS A 11 5.07 13.87 -25.27
CA LYS A 11 5.95 12.97 -24.56
C LYS A 11 5.77 13.36 -23.10
N TYR A 12 5.14 12.48 -22.33
CA TYR A 12 5.15 12.56 -20.89
C TYR A 12 6.62 12.56 -20.49
N THR A 13 7.19 13.75 -20.31
CA THR A 13 8.48 13.92 -19.68
C THR A 13 8.29 13.39 -18.27
N MET A 14 8.68 12.13 -18.07
CA MET A 14 8.60 11.42 -16.80
C MET A 14 9.13 12.37 -15.72
N LYS A 15 8.21 12.73 -14.82
CA LYS A 15 8.39 13.69 -13.73
C LYS A 15 9.77 13.53 -13.11
N ASN A 16 10.56 14.59 -13.18
CA ASN A 16 11.83 14.76 -12.45
C ASN A 16 11.60 14.92 -10.93
N GLN A 17 10.60 14.23 -10.38
CA GLN A 17 10.11 14.41 -9.02
C GLN A 17 10.75 13.37 -8.11
N ILE A 18 11.62 13.87 -7.23
CA ILE A 18 12.17 13.16 -6.09
C ILE A 18 10.99 12.68 -5.22
N GLN A 19 10.91 11.38 -4.96
CA GLN A 19 9.88 10.83 -4.07
C GLN A 19 10.44 10.72 -2.66
N PHE A 20 9.70 11.25 -1.69
CA PHE A 20 10.04 11.14 -0.28
C PHE A 20 9.22 10.02 0.36
N SER A 21 9.90 9.17 1.11
CA SER A 21 9.31 8.08 1.87
C SER A 21 9.97 8.04 3.25
N THR A 22 9.31 7.39 4.21
CA THR A 22 9.85 7.20 5.56
C THR A 22 9.72 5.73 5.91
N PHE A 23 10.81 5.12 6.33
CA PHE A 23 10.85 3.76 6.82
C PHE A 23 10.98 3.82 8.34
N ASN A 24 10.27 2.98 9.08
CA ASN A 24 10.35 2.98 10.53
C ASN A 24 11.13 1.77 10.99
N PHE A 25 12.24 2.01 11.69
CA PHE A 25 12.93 0.99 12.44
C PHE A 25 12.43 1.07 13.89
N LYS A 26 11.59 0.11 14.30
CA LYS A 26 10.83 0.21 15.56
C LYS A 26 10.00 1.51 15.55
N ASP A 27 10.29 2.44 16.45
CA ASP A 27 9.65 3.76 16.53
C ASP A 27 10.53 4.91 15.97
N LEU A 28 11.67 4.58 15.36
CA LEU A 28 12.62 5.56 14.83
C LEU A 28 12.45 5.71 13.32
N PRO A 29 12.04 6.89 12.82
CA PRO A 29 11.85 7.12 11.38
C PRO A 29 13.20 7.35 10.68
N VAL A 30 13.38 6.64 9.56
CA VAL A 30 14.45 6.83 8.58
C VAL A 30 13.84 7.42 7.33
N ARG A 31 14.13 8.69 7.04
CA ARG A 31 13.68 9.33 5.81
C ARG A 31 14.50 8.82 4.63
N VAL A 32 13.80 8.44 3.57
CA VAL A 32 14.38 7.87 2.35
C VAL A 32 13.86 8.59 1.12
N ILE A 33 14.78 8.96 0.26
CA ILE A 33 14.54 9.59 -1.02
C ILE A 33 14.78 8.58 -2.14
N LEU A 34 13.86 8.53 -3.10
CA LEU A 34 14.07 7.88 -4.39
C LEU A 34 14.39 8.95 -5.43
N ASP A 35 15.61 8.92 -5.93
CA ASP A 35 16.05 9.81 -7.00
C ASP A 35 15.43 9.40 -8.35
N PRO A 36 15.36 10.29 -9.35
CA PRO A 36 14.83 9.97 -10.68
C PRO A 36 15.56 8.84 -11.42
N LYS A 37 16.79 8.51 -10.99
CA LYS A 37 17.58 7.36 -11.48
C LYS A 37 17.14 6.02 -10.90
N GLY A 38 16.24 6.02 -9.91
CA GLY A 38 15.84 4.82 -9.17
C GLY A 38 16.80 4.43 -8.03
N GLU A 39 17.70 5.33 -7.63
CA GLU A 39 18.63 5.09 -6.52
C GLU A 39 18.04 5.58 -5.19
N PHE A 40 18.21 4.77 -4.14
CA PHE A 40 17.76 5.10 -2.80
C PHE A 40 18.81 5.88 -2.02
N TRP A 41 18.34 6.92 -1.34
CA TRP A 41 19.12 7.82 -0.51
C TRP A 41 18.53 7.89 0.89
N PHE A 42 19.31 7.55 1.90
CA PHE A 42 18.88 7.49 3.29
C PHE A 42 19.33 8.75 4.03
N CYS A 43 18.50 9.30 4.91
CA CYS A 43 18.90 10.44 5.73
C CYS A 43 20.00 10.02 6.70
N GLY A 44 21.22 10.54 6.50
CA GLY A 44 22.38 10.19 7.29
C GLY A 44 22.22 10.57 8.77
N THR A 45 21.49 11.64 9.06
CA THR A 45 21.19 12.06 10.44
C THR A 45 20.33 11.02 11.16
N ASP A 46 19.28 10.52 10.50
CA ASP A 46 18.36 9.52 11.08
C ASP A 46 19.11 8.20 11.32
N VAL A 47 19.91 7.76 10.35
CA VAL A 47 20.74 6.56 10.47
C VAL A 47 21.76 6.71 11.61
N CYS A 48 22.44 7.85 11.71
CA CYS A 48 23.40 8.09 12.79
C CYS A 48 22.73 8.10 14.17
N HIS A 49 21.51 8.63 14.26
CA HIS A 49 20.73 8.64 15.50
C HIS A 49 20.37 7.21 15.93
N ILE A 50 19.90 6.37 15.00
CA ILE A 50 19.57 4.97 15.27
C ILE A 50 20.81 4.17 15.69
N LEU A 51 21.94 4.39 15.02
CA LEU A 51 23.21 3.73 15.35
C LEU A 51 23.88 4.27 16.62
N GLY A 52 23.32 5.29 17.28
CA GLY A 52 23.85 5.83 18.53
C GLY A 52 25.11 6.69 18.37
N TYR A 53 25.34 7.29 17.20
CA TYR A 53 26.40 8.28 17.01
C TYR A 53 26.01 9.62 17.62
N THR A 54 26.83 10.14 18.54
CA THR A 54 26.59 11.46 19.18
C THR A 54 26.67 12.62 18.19
N ASN A 55 27.58 12.54 17.22
CA ASN A 55 27.78 13.58 16.22
C ASN A 55 27.67 12.98 14.82
N SER A 56 26.47 13.09 14.23
CA SER A 56 26.18 12.57 12.89
C SER A 56 27.09 13.16 11.83
N ARG A 57 27.44 14.46 11.92
CA ARG A 57 28.32 15.11 10.93
C ARG A 57 29.72 14.51 10.94
N LYS A 58 30.27 14.25 12.13
CA LYS A 58 31.57 13.60 12.29
C LYS A 58 31.52 12.14 11.79
N ALA A 59 30.50 11.38 12.18
CA ALA A 59 30.34 9.99 11.75
C ALA A 59 30.27 9.86 10.21
N LEU A 60 29.52 10.75 9.57
CA LEU A 60 29.44 10.82 8.11
C LEU A 60 30.80 11.15 7.47
N GLN A 61 31.56 12.07 8.06
CA GLN A 61 32.90 12.42 7.56
C GLN A 61 33.91 11.28 7.73
N ASP A 62 33.88 10.57 8.86
CA ASP A 62 34.86 9.54 9.22
C ASP A 62 34.59 8.21 8.49
N HIS A 63 33.34 7.93 8.10
CA HIS A 63 32.94 6.62 7.60
C HIS A 63 32.46 6.62 6.14
N CYS A 64 31.82 7.70 5.67
CA CYS A 64 31.24 7.77 4.33
C CYS A 64 32.23 8.31 3.29
N LYS A 65 32.13 7.83 2.05
CA LYS A 65 32.87 8.39 0.92
C LYS A 65 32.13 9.58 0.32
N GLN A 66 32.85 10.65 -0.04
CA GLN A 66 32.27 11.89 -0.57
C GLN A 66 31.35 11.68 -1.77
N GLY A 67 31.66 10.75 -2.68
CA GLY A 67 30.84 10.47 -3.87
C GLY A 67 29.44 9.89 -3.59
N GLY A 68 29.15 9.51 -2.34
CA GLY A 68 27.85 8.97 -1.94
C GLY A 68 27.16 9.78 -0.85
N VAL A 69 27.50 11.06 -0.70
CA VAL A 69 26.90 11.98 0.26
C VAL A 69 26.36 13.18 -0.50
N THR A 70 25.06 13.46 -0.37
CA THR A 70 24.42 14.63 -0.98
C THR A 70 23.65 15.41 0.07
N LYS A 71 23.54 16.72 -0.12
CA LYS A 71 22.64 17.54 0.67
C LYS A 71 21.35 17.77 -0.10
N ARG A 72 20.22 17.69 0.58
CA ARG A 72 18.88 17.95 0.01
C ARG A 72 18.05 18.72 1.02
N TYR A 73 17.23 19.64 0.51
CA TYR A 73 16.19 20.29 1.31
C TYR A 73 15.02 19.33 1.45
N THR A 74 14.65 19.04 2.69
CA THR A 74 13.51 18.16 3.00
C THR A 74 12.43 18.99 3.70
N PRO A 75 11.18 18.97 3.21
CA PRO A 75 10.09 19.67 3.87
C PRO A 75 9.84 19.06 5.25
N THR A 76 10.07 19.86 6.28
CA THR A 76 9.85 19.49 7.69
C THR A 76 8.75 20.38 8.26
N LYS A 77 8.10 19.97 9.37
CA LYS A 77 7.00 20.72 10.03
C LYS A 77 7.28 22.21 10.26
N SER A 78 8.54 22.59 10.43
CA SER A 78 8.95 23.96 10.77
C SER A 78 9.45 24.79 9.59
N ALA A 79 10.02 24.14 8.55
CA ALA A 79 10.57 24.73 7.33
C ALA A 79 11.25 23.64 6.48
N ASP A 80 11.64 23.97 5.25
CA ASP A 80 12.60 23.18 4.48
C ASP A 80 13.96 23.19 5.17
N GLN A 81 14.39 22.03 5.66
CA GLN A 81 15.67 21.87 6.34
C GLN A 81 16.68 21.18 5.42
N GLU A 82 17.91 21.71 5.35
CA GLU A 82 19.01 21.06 4.65
C GLU A 82 19.47 19.83 5.45
N MET A 83 19.29 18.65 4.86
CA MET A 83 19.68 17.38 5.46
C MET A 83 20.68 16.66 4.58
N THR A 84 21.54 15.88 5.22
CA THR A 84 22.54 15.07 4.52
C THR A 84 21.96 13.70 4.25
N PHE A 85 21.93 13.29 2.99
CA PHE A 85 21.53 11.98 2.54
C PHE A 85 22.75 11.18 2.07
N ILE A 86 22.71 9.89 2.34
CA ILE A 86 23.75 8.93 1.97
C ILE A 86 23.17 7.87 1.06
N ASN A 87 23.96 7.44 0.08
CA ASN A 87 23.59 6.30 -0.75
C ASN A 87 23.73 4.98 0.02
N GLU A 88 23.17 3.93 -0.55
CA GLU A 88 23.20 2.57 0.00
C GLU A 88 24.62 2.06 0.33
N PRO A 89 25.66 2.22 -0.51
CA PRO A 89 27.03 1.87 -0.14
C PRO A 89 27.57 2.58 1.12
N ASN A 90 27.17 3.84 1.36
CA ASN A 90 27.58 4.58 2.55
C ASN A 90 26.74 4.21 3.78
N LEU A 91 25.47 3.82 3.60
CA LEU A 91 24.67 3.20 4.65
C LEU A 91 25.39 1.96 5.19
N TYR A 92 25.83 1.05 4.32
CA TYR A 92 26.56 -0.16 4.72
C TYR A 92 27.88 0.16 5.43
N ARG A 93 28.59 1.20 4.98
CA ARG A 93 29.83 1.63 5.65
C ARG A 93 29.59 2.10 7.08
N LEU A 94 28.46 2.78 7.35
CA LEU A 94 28.11 3.18 8.71
C LEU A 94 27.77 1.98 9.58
N ILE A 95 26.96 1.05 9.05
CA ILE A 95 26.52 -0.13 9.78
C ILE A 95 27.73 -1.01 10.14
N ILE A 96 28.52 -1.41 9.14
CA ILE A 96 29.65 -2.34 9.30
C ILE A 96 30.76 -1.76 10.20
N LYS A 97 30.98 -0.44 10.15
CA LYS A 97 32.00 0.22 10.97
C LYS A 97 31.50 0.57 12.38
N SER A 98 30.20 0.51 12.63
CA SER A 98 29.65 0.79 13.95
C SER A 98 29.97 -0.36 14.90
N ARG A 99 30.47 -0.04 16.08
CA ARG A 99 30.69 -1.00 17.19
C ARG A 99 29.63 -0.86 18.28
N LYS A 100 28.53 -0.20 17.95
CA LYS A 100 27.43 0.09 18.88
C LYS A 100 26.46 -1.11 18.90
N PRO A 101 25.88 -1.44 20.06
CA PRO A 101 24.95 -2.56 20.17
C PRO A 101 23.69 -2.37 19.30
N GLU A 102 23.35 -1.14 18.94
CA GLU A 102 22.23 -0.83 18.04
C GLU A 102 22.53 -1.16 16.56
N ALA A 103 23.79 -1.39 16.20
CA ALA A 103 24.18 -1.66 14.82
C ALA A 103 23.69 -3.01 14.31
N GLU A 104 23.79 -4.06 15.11
CA GLU A 104 23.36 -5.43 14.77
C GLU A 104 21.85 -5.53 14.48
N PRO A 105 20.92 -5.06 15.35
CA PRO A 105 19.50 -5.13 15.04
C PRO A 105 19.11 -4.21 13.88
N PHE A 106 19.82 -3.10 13.69
CA PHE A 106 19.59 -2.22 12.54
C PHE A 106 20.07 -2.85 11.23
N GLU A 107 21.22 -3.54 11.25
CA GLU A 107 21.73 -4.32 10.12
C GLU A 107 20.73 -5.39 9.70
N ALA A 108 20.27 -6.21 10.65
CA ALA A 108 19.28 -7.25 10.40
C ALA A 108 18.00 -6.65 9.78
N TRP A 109 17.48 -5.56 10.34
CA TRP A 109 16.31 -4.88 9.78
C TRP A 109 16.53 -4.38 8.34
N VAL A 110 17.67 -3.75 8.05
CA VAL A 110 17.97 -3.29 6.69
C VAL A 110 18.03 -4.49 5.73
N PHE A 111 18.69 -5.58 6.13
CA PHE A 111 18.95 -6.73 5.25
C PHE A 111 17.76 -7.66 5.07
N GLU A 112 16.94 -7.83 6.09
CA GLU A 112 15.85 -8.81 6.10
C GLU A 112 14.51 -8.16 5.74
N GLU A 113 14.30 -6.90 6.10
CA GLU A 113 13.03 -6.21 5.84
C GLU A 113 13.16 -5.19 4.71
N VAL A 114 14.04 -4.20 4.86
CA VAL A 114 14.07 -3.04 3.95
C VAL A 114 14.49 -3.44 2.54
N LEU A 115 15.66 -4.06 2.39
CA LEU A 115 16.20 -4.40 1.07
C LEU A 115 15.34 -5.45 0.34
N PRO A 116 14.86 -6.53 0.98
CA PRO A 116 14.03 -7.51 0.29
C PRO A 116 12.70 -6.92 -0.17
N GLN A 117 12.10 -6.02 0.63
CA GLN A 117 10.89 -5.32 0.22
C GLN A 117 11.15 -4.40 -0.96
N ILE A 118 12.14 -3.50 -0.85
CA ILE A 118 12.51 -2.59 -1.94
C ILE A 118 12.81 -3.36 -3.23
N ARG A 119 13.58 -4.44 -3.16
CA ARG A 119 13.96 -5.23 -4.34
C ARG A 119 12.76 -5.93 -4.98
N LYS A 120 11.78 -6.40 -4.20
CA LYS A 120 10.61 -7.13 -4.72
C LYS A 120 9.56 -6.21 -5.34
N THR A 121 9.30 -5.07 -4.72
CA THR A 121 8.17 -4.20 -5.08
C THR A 121 8.62 -2.91 -5.78
N GLY A 122 9.89 -2.56 -5.70
CA GLY A 122 10.41 -1.23 -6.04
C GLY A 122 9.98 -0.13 -5.05
N LYS A 123 9.26 -0.47 -3.98
CA LYS A 123 8.71 0.48 -2.99
C LYS A 123 8.61 -0.15 -1.61
N TYR A 124 9.16 0.48 -0.58
CA TYR A 124 8.86 0.07 0.78
C TYR A 124 7.41 0.46 1.12
N GLN A 125 6.58 -0.55 1.38
CA GLN A 125 5.30 -0.37 2.05
C GLN A 125 5.46 -1.09 3.37
N LEU A 126 5.25 -0.38 4.48
CA LEU A 126 4.96 -1.04 5.74
C LEU A 126 3.80 -1.99 5.42
N GLN A 127 4.05 -3.30 5.30
CA GLN A 127 2.99 -4.25 5.56
C GLN A 127 2.59 -3.89 6.99
N PRO A 128 1.37 -3.36 7.22
CA PRO A 128 0.91 -3.22 8.59
C PRO A 128 1.08 -4.62 9.15
N GLN A 129 1.97 -4.75 10.12
CA GLN A 129 2.06 -5.95 10.91
C GLN A 129 0.69 -6.02 11.54
N GLN A 130 -0.16 -6.84 10.92
CA GLN A 130 -1.59 -6.85 11.12
C GLN A 130 -1.80 -7.57 12.46
N LEU A 131 -1.41 -6.89 13.55
CA LEU A 131 -2.16 -6.95 14.78
C LEU A 131 -3.57 -6.65 14.33
N ALA A 132 -4.40 -7.69 14.31
CA ALA A 132 -5.68 -7.79 13.63
C ALA A 132 -6.69 -6.75 14.14
N LEU A 133 -6.43 -5.49 13.83
CA LEU A 133 -7.42 -4.45 13.82
C LEU A 133 -8.18 -4.64 12.50
N PRO A 134 -9.51 -4.75 12.54
CA PRO A 134 -10.30 -4.96 11.33
C PRO A 134 -9.91 -3.88 10.33
N GLU A 135 -9.48 -4.32 9.14
CA GLU A 135 -9.14 -3.40 8.06
C GLU A 135 -10.31 -2.41 7.92
N PRO A 136 -10.05 -1.10 7.80
CA PRO A 136 -11.13 -0.16 7.59
C PRO A 136 -11.90 -0.61 6.36
N GLU A 137 -13.21 -0.87 6.54
CA GLU A 137 -14.08 -1.43 5.50
C GLU A 137 -13.81 -0.73 4.18
N LYS A 138 -13.51 -1.49 3.13
CA LYS A 138 -13.26 -0.94 1.79
C LYS A 138 -14.54 -0.27 1.30
N LYS A 139 -14.61 1.05 1.47
CA LYS A 139 -15.71 1.86 0.96
C LYS A 139 -15.48 2.13 -0.52
N PHE A 140 -16.43 1.71 -1.34
CA PHE A 140 -16.47 2.01 -2.76
C PHE A 140 -17.57 3.03 -3.01
N SER A 141 -17.20 4.17 -3.58
CA SER A 141 -18.14 5.20 -4.01
C SER A 141 -18.40 5.04 -5.51
N PHE A 142 -19.67 4.94 -5.88
CA PHE A 142 -20.14 4.88 -7.26
C PHE A 142 -21.14 6.00 -7.49
N GLU A 143 -21.09 6.60 -8.68
CA GLU A 143 -22.09 7.55 -9.14
C GLU A 143 -23.05 6.80 -10.07
N PHE A 144 -24.35 6.87 -9.76
CA PHE A 144 -25.41 6.28 -10.58
C PHE A 144 -26.30 7.39 -11.12
N THR A 145 -26.72 7.23 -12.37
CA THR A 145 -27.84 8.00 -12.91
C THR A 145 -29.16 7.56 -12.24
N GLU A 146 -30.18 8.43 -12.23
CA GLU A 146 -31.49 8.10 -11.65
C GLU A 146 -32.09 6.83 -12.28
N TYR A 147 -31.93 6.65 -13.59
CA TYR A 147 -32.41 5.47 -14.30
C TYR A 147 -31.70 4.19 -13.84
N GLU A 148 -30.38 4.20 -13.69
CA GLU A 148 -29.62 3.05 -13.20
C GLU A 148 -30.03 2.68 -11.77
N LEU A 149 -30.28 3.69 -10.92
CA LEU A 149 -30.78 3.47 -9.57
C LEU A 149 -32.16 2.80 -9.59
N GLN A 150 -33.07 3.27 -10.45
CA GLN A 150 -34.38 2.66 -10.63
C GLN A 150 -34.27 1.22 -11.15
N GLN A 151 -33.39 0.95 -12.11
CA GLN A 151 -33.14 -0.42 -12.61
C GLN A 151 -32.63 -1.33 -11.50
N LEU A 152 -31.71 -0.86 -10.65
CA LEU A 152 -31.20 -1.63 -9.53
C LEU A 152 -32.32 -2.02 -8.55
N VAL A 153 -33.21 -1.07 -8.25
CA VAL A 153 -34.38 -1.31 -7.39
C VAL A 153 -35.34 -2.32 -8.02
N TRP A 154 -35.64 -2.20 -9.32
CA TRP A 154 -36.49 -3.17 -10.02
C TRP A 154 -35.88 -4.56 -10.06
N LEU A 155 -34.58 -4.67 -10.32
CA LEU A 155 -33.85 -5.94 -10.29
C LEU A 155 -33.93 -6.59 -8.91
N TRP A 156 -33.77 -5.80 -7.85
CA TRP A 156 -33.91 -6.28 -6.48
C TRP A 156 -35.31 -6.84 -6.21
N PHE A 157 -36.37 -6.11 -6.58
CA PHE A 157 -37.74 -6.60 -6.43
C PHE A 157 -38.01 -7.87 -7.24
N ALA A 158 -37.54 -7.93 -8.49
CA ALA A 158 -37.69 -9.10 -9.34
C ALA A 158 -36.99 -10.33 -8.73
N PHE A 159 -35.78 -10.14 -8.21
CA PHE A 159 -35.02 -11.18 -7.53
C PHE A 159 -35.74 -11.69 -6.28
N MET A 160 -36.18 -10.79 -5.40
CA MET A 160 -36.92 -11.16 -4.18
C MET A 160 -38.22 -11.91 -4.49
N ARG A 161 -38.95 -11.49 -5.53
CA ARG A 161 -40.14 -12.20 -6.00
C ARG A 161 -39.79 -13.59 -6.55
N GLY A 162 -38.67 -13.71 -7.26
CA GLY A 162 -38.14 -14.98 -7.77
C GLY A 162 -37.83 -15.99 -6.67
N ILE A 163 -37.21 -15.56 -5.57
CA ILE A 163 -36.92 -16.44 -4.42
C ILE A 163 -38.20 -17.08 -3.88
N VAL A 164 -39.27 -16.30 -3.70
CA VAL A 164 -40.56 -16.83 -3.22
C VAL A 164 -41.12 -17.85 -4.22
N THR A 165 -41.02 -17.60 -5.53
CA THR A 165 -41.44 -18.58 -6.53
C THR A 165 -40.62 -19.87 -6.48
N PHE A 166 -39.30 -19.78 -6.27
CA PHE A 166 -38.44 -20.96 -6.13
C PHE A 166 -38.80 -21.80 -4.90
N GLN A 167 -39.19 -21.18 -3.78
CA GLN A 167 -39.68 -21.92 -2.61
C GLN A 167 -40.95 -22.75 -2.88
N HIS A 168 -41.83 -22.28 -3.79
CA HIS A 168 -43.02 -23.02 -4.17
C HIS A 168 -42.68 -24.16 -5.15
N ILE A 169 -41.79 -23.88 -6.11
CA ILE A 169 -41.39 -24.84 -7.14
C ILE A 169 -40.52 -25.96 -6.54
N GLU A 170 -39.62 -25.65 -5.59
CA GLU A 170 -38.77 -26.63 -4.91
C GLU A 170 -39.61 -27.76 -4.30
N LYS A 171 -40.70 -27.40 -3.59
CA LYS A 171 -41.62 -28.37 -2.98
C LYS A 171 -42.23 -29.30 -4.02
N ALA A 172 -42.63 -28.76 -5.17
CA ALA A 172 -43.16 -29.56 -6.28
C ALA A 172 -42.09 -30.49 -6.89
N PHE A 173 -40.88 -29.98 -7.11
CA PHE A 173 -39.78 -30.75 -7.70
C PHE A 173 -39.28 -31.85 -6.77
N LYS A 174 -39.23 -31.58 -5.46
CA LYS A 174 -38.89 -32.56 -4.44
C LYS A 174 -39.92 -33.68 -4.36
N ALA A 175 -41.21 -33.35 -4.45
CA ALA A 175 -42.28 -34.37 -4.52
C ALA A 175 -42.20 -35.22 -5.78
N LEU A 176 -41.75 -34.65 -6.90
CA LEU A 176 -41.53 -35.36 -8.17
C LEU A 176 -40.21 -36.17 -8.20
N GLY A 177 -39.36 -36.06 -7.17
CA GLY A 177 -38.04 -36.71 -7.15
C GLY A 177 -37.08 -36.17 -8.21
N SER A 178 -37.24 -34.91 -8.63
CA SER A 178 -36.39 -34.28 -9.65
C SER A 178 -35.01 -33.94 -9.07
N ASN A 179 -33.93 -34.30 -9.79
CA ASN A 179 -32.56 -33.95 -9.41
C ASN A 179 -32.32 -32.43 -9.29
N MET A 180 -33.16 -31.61 -9.93
CA MET A 180 -33.07 -30.15 -9.83
C MET A 180 -33.54 -29.58 -8.48
N SER A 181 -34.18 -30.37 -7.60
CA SER A 181 -34.68 -29.84 -6.32
C SER A 181 -33.57 -29.28 -5.43
N GLY A 182 -32.37 -29.87 -5.49
CA GLY A 182 -31.20 -29.41 -4.73
C GLY A 182 -30.74 -28.01 -5.15
N ASP A 183 -30.61 -27.75 -6.45
CA ASP A 183 -30.19 -26.46 -6.97
C ASP A 183 -31.22 -25.35 -6.65
N ILE A 184 -32.52 -25.68 -6.76
CA ILE A 184 -33.60 -24.74 -6.41
C ILE A 184 -33.60 -24.46 -4.91
N TYR A 185 -33.33 -25.46 -4.06
CA TYR A 185 -33.23 -25.29 -2.62
C TYR A 185 -32.14 -24.27 -2.24
N GLY A 186 -30.95 -24.37 -2.86
CA GLY A 186 -29.87 -23.41 -2.68
C GLY A 186 -30.32 -21.97 -2.96
N GLN A 187 -30.93 -21.74 -4.11
CA GLN A 187 -31.45 -20.42 -4.51
C GLN A 187 -32.59 -19.91 -3.60
N ALA A 188 -33.44 -20.82 -3.11
CA ALA A 188 -34.63 -20.49 -2.33
C ALA A 188 -34.34 -20.19 -0.85
N TYR A 189 -33.33 -20.83 -0.25
CA TYR A 189 -33.14 -20.86 1.20
C TYR A 189 -31.75 -20.41 1.67
N GLU A 190 -30.66 -20.69 0.96
CA GLU A 190 -29.31 -20.34 1.44
C GLU A 190 -29.13 -18.82 1.50
N TYR A 191 -29.65 -18.09 0.51
CA TYR A 191 -29.59 -16.64 0.52
C TYR A 191 -30.27 -16.02 1.76
N LEU A 192 -31.44 -16.52 2.13
CA LEU A 192 -32.19 -16.00 3.28
C LEU A 192 -31.45 -16.24 4.61
N SER A 193 -30.71 -17.35 4.73
CA SER A 193 -29.93 -17.64 5.94
C SER A 193 -28.72 -16.72 6.06
N VAL A 194 -28.02 -16.46 4.95
CA VAL A 194 -26.88 -15.52 4.90
C VAL A 194 -27.35 -14.08 5.19
N TYR A 195 -28.44 -13.64 4.57
CA TYR A 195 -29.01 -12.31 4.80
C TYR A 195 -29.41 -12.11 6.27
N ALA A 196 -30.05 -13.11 6.89
CA ALA A 196 -30.45 -13.05 8.29
C ALA A 196 -29.27 -12.97 9.29
N GLN A 197 -28.10 -13.50 8.91
CA GLN A 197 -26.87 -13.38 9.71
C GLN A 197 -26.31 -11.95 9.64
N GLN A 198 -26.33 -11.32 8.46
CA GLN A 198 -25.81 -9.97 8.27
C GLN A 198 -26.65 -8.89 8.95
N THR A 199 -27.97 -9.07 9.05
CA THR A 199 -28.84 -8.09 9.72
C THR A 199 -28.80 -8.14 11.26
N LYS A 200 -28.16 -9.15 11.86
CA LYS A 200 -28.06 -9.31 13.33
C LYS A 200 -26.81 -8.68 13.95
N SER A 201 -25.82 -8.30 13.13
CA SER A 201 -24.63 -7.54 13.58
C SER A 201 -24.88 -6.05 13.46
#